data_AF-A0A940DKR7-F1
#
_entry.id   AF-A0A940DKR7-F1
#
_cell.length_a   1.000
_cell.length_b   1.000
_cell.length_c   1.000
_cell.angle_alpha   90.00
_cell.angle_beta   90.00
_cell.angle_gamma   90.00
#
_symmetry.space_group_name_H-M   'P 1'
#
loop_
_entity.id
_entity.type
_entity.pdbx_description
1 polymer ?
#
loop_
_entity_poly.entity_id
_entity_poly.type
_entity_poly.pdbx_seq_one_letter_code
_entity_poly.pdbx_strand_id
1 'polypeptide(L)'
;MKKEIRFSLVYRDMWQSSGKYVPRKDQLAKIAPVIIDMGCFARVETNGGASEQVNLLYGENPNLAVRTFTKPFNEAGIQTHMLDRGLNALRMNPVPADVRELMYKVKKAQGVDITRIFCGLNDVRNIAPSIRWAKQAGMIAQATMCITYSQVHTVEYYINMAEQLIAEGAQEICLKDMAGIGRPVMLGKIVKAIKEKHPDITIQYHGHTGPGFSVASMLEVAKAGGDIFDVAIEPLSWGMVHPDVITIQAMFKDAGFSVPEINMKAYMEARSLTQSFMDDFLGYFIDPRNRFMSSLLVGCGLPGGMMGSLMADLKGMHAAINSNLKTQGKAELNEDELLVQLFDEVKYIWPKLGNPPLVTPFSQYVKNVALMNIFCMSKGQERWTMIDTNTWDMILGKAGKLPGKLDPEIVELAKSKGYEFFDGNPQDNYPNVLPKYIKEMEELGWDRGQDDEELFEFAMHDKQYREFKSGEAKKRFNKELAEKKAAAAKPAAGAKKQRSASAEAVVAPFQGSLLWEQSARTVIVPAPGKEYKKGDFMCAILANHGMEVVSAPYDCVIAEVVKGQGAWVNKGDAIVYIEK
;
A
#
# COMPACT_ATOMS: atom_id res chain seq x y z
N MET A 1 11.65 10.78 -34.43
CA MET A 1 12.29 10.01 -33.35
C MET A 1 11.18 9.49 -32.44
N LYS A 2 11.21 8.22 -32.00
CA LYS A 2 10.19 7.69 -31.08
C LYS A 2 10.26 8.45 -29.76
N LYS A 3 9.12 8.76 -29.13
CA LYS A 3 9.12 9.38 -27.80
C LYS A 3 9.73 8.39 -26.80
N GLU A 4 10.69 8.86 -26.01
CA GLU A 4 11.28 8.09 -24.92
C GLU A 4 10.35 8.08 -23.71
N ILE A 5 10.17 6.90 -23.11
CA ILE A 5 9.49 6.69 -21.85
C ILE A 5 10.50 6.14 -20.83
N ARG A 6 10.49 6.72 -19.62
CA ARG A 6 11.39 6.32 -18.52
C ARG A 6 10.61 5.59 -17.43
N PHE A 7 11.25 4.62 -16.77
CA PHE A 7 10.67 3.90 -15.65
C PHE A 7 11.16 4.40 -14.30
N SER A 8 10.26 4.37 -13.32
CA SER A 8 10.53 4.64 -11.91
C SER A 8 10.16 3.41 -11.07
N LEU A 9 11.13 2.76 -10.44
CA LEU A 9 10.85 1.62 -9.57
C LEU A 9 10.32 2.12 -8.22
N VAL A 10 9.09 1.79 -7.87
CA VAL A 10 8.49 2.19 -6.58
C VAL A 10 8.78 1.19 -5.46
N TYR A 11 10.06 0.86 -5.24
CA TYR A 11 10.46 -0.19 -4.30
C TYR A 11 9.98 0.07 -2.87
N ARG A 12 9.99 1.33 -2.41
CA ARG A 12 9.39 1.73 -1.13
C ARG A 12 7.89 1.41 -1.07
N ASP A 13 7.12 1.83 -2.07
CA ASP A 13 5.67 1.59 -2.11
C ASP A 13 5.30 0.12 -2.30
N MET A 14 6.14 -0.68 -2.96
CA MET A 14 5.92 -2.12 -3.13
C MET A 14 5.72 -2.82 -1.77
N TRP A 15 6.61 -2.54 -0.82
CA TRP A 15 6.54 -3.10 0.53
C TRP A 15 5.40 -2.48 1.34
N GLN A 16 5.24 -1.17 1.30
CA GLN A 16 4.18 -0.46 2.05
C GLN A 16 2.77 -0.87 1.59
N SER A 17 2.59 -1.21 0.31
CA SER A 17 1.31 -1.67 -0.23
C SER A 17 1.03 -3.14 0.09
N SER A 18 2.09 -3.91 0.31
CA SER A 18 2.00 -5.36 0.53
C SER A 18 1.85 -5.72 2.01
N GLY A 19 2.52 -5.00 2.91
CA GLY A 19 2.54 -5.33 4.34
C GLY A 19 2.92 -4.17 5.26
N LYS A 20 3.05 -4.48 6.55
CA LYS A 20 3.33 -3.50 7.62
C LYS A 20 4.77 -3.00 7.65
N TYR A 21 5.74 -3.88 7.38
CA TYR A 21 7.17 -3.60 7.51
C TYR A 21 7.85 -3.47 6.14
N VAL A 22 9.03 -2.83 6.12
CA VAL A 22 9.86 -2.60 4.93
C VAL A 22 11.24 -3.26 5.09
N PRO A 23 12.02 -3.46 4.01
CA PRO A 23 13.35 -4.06 4.10
C PRO A 23 14.28 -3.25 5.00
N ARG A 24 15.11 -3.96 5.76
CA ARG A 24 16.14 -3.37 6.60
C ARG A 24 17.30 -2.85 5.76
N LYS A 25 18.16 -2.05 6.40
CA LYS A 25 19.41 -1.53 5.80
C LYS A 25 20.22 -2.61 5.08
N ASP A 26 20.42 -3.77 5.69
CA ASP A 26 21.23 -4.86 5.12
C ASP A 26 20.59 -5.49 3.88
N GLN A 27 19.26 -5.57 3.84
CA GLN A 27 18.49 -6.04 2.68
C GLN A 27 18.51 -5.00 1.56
N LEU A 28 18.36 -3.71 1.89
CA LEU A 28 18.46 -2.61 0.93
C LEU A 28 19.86 -2.52 0.29
N ALA A 29 20.92 -2.74 1.07
CA ALA A 29 22.29 -2.81 0.56
C ALA A 29 22.50 -3.94 -0.47
N LYS A 30 21.83 -5.09 -0.28
CA LYS A 30 21.93 -6.25 -1.17
C LYS A 30 21.17 -6.04 -2.48
N ILE A 31 19.98 -5.44 -2.42
CA ILE A 31 19.11 -5.31 -3.60
C ILE A 31 19.49 -4.13 -4.51
N ALA A 32 20.09 -3.06 -3.97
CA ALA A 32 20.39 -1.87 -4.76
C ALA A 32 21.32 -2.12 -5.97
N PRO A 33 22.45 -2.85 -5.86
CA PRO A 33 23.27 -3.19 -7.02
C PRO A 33 22.51 -3.96 -8.10
N VAL A 34 21.64 -4.88 -7.69
CA VAL A 34 20.84 -5.69 -8.61
C VAL A 34 19.81 -4.83 -9.34
N ILE A 35 19.17 -3.87 -8.67
CA ILE A 35 18.27 -2.89 -9.30
C ILE A 35 19.03 -2.02 -10.32
N ILE A 36 20.27 -1.63 -10.03
CA ILE A 36 21.12 -0.88 -10.96
C ILE A 36 21.45 -1.74 -12.19
N ASP A 37 21.85 -2.99 -11.97
CA ASP A 37 22.20 -3.95 -13.03
C ASP A 37 21.03 -4.32 -13.93
N MET A 38 19.78 -4.10 -13.49
CA MET A 38 18.59 -4.23 -14.35
C MET A 38 18.63 -3.25 -15.54
N GLY A 39 19.27 -2.08 -15.37
CA GLY A 39 19.57 -1.14 -16.43
C GLY A 39 18.38 -0.36 -17.00
N CYS A 40 17.18 -0.49 -16.44
CA CYS A 40 15.95 0.06 -17.02
C CYS A 40 15.31 1.21 -16.24
N PHE A 41 15.82 1.55 -15.06
CA PHE A 41 15.21 2.57 -14.19
C PHE A 41 15.94 3.91 -14.29
N ALA A 42 15.19 4.97 -14.58
CA ALA A 42 15.68 6.34 -14.43
C ALA A 42 15.54 6.84 -12.99
N ARG A 43 14.63 6.23 -12.23
CA ARG A 43 14.31 6.62 -10.85
C ARG A 43 14.03 5.42 -9.95
N VAL A 44 14.32 5.57 -8.67
CA VAL A 44 13.90 4.62 -7.63
C VAL A 44 13.26 5.38 -6.47
N GLU A 45 12.09 4.93 -6.02
CA GLU A 45 11.47 5.42 -4.79
C GLU A 45 12.12 4.75 -3.59
N THR A 46 12.78 5.53 -2.75
CA THR A 46 13.67 5.01 -1.70
C THR A 46 13.13 5.18 -0.29
N ASN A 47 12.40 6.26 -0.01
CA ASN A 47 11.93 6.58 1.34
C ASN A 47 10.63 7.40 1.34
N GLY A 48 10.33 8.05 2.47
CA GLY A 48 9.06 8.76 2.69
C GLY A 48 7.89 7.80 2.90
N GLY A 49 6.67 8.29 2.74
CA GLY A 49 5.47 7.52 3.04
C GLY A 49 5.41 7.12 4.52
N ALA A 50 5.44 5.82 4.81
CA ALA A 50 5.53 5.30 6.18
C ALA A 50 6.90 4.69 6.52
N SER A 51 7.85 4.65 5.57
CA SER A 51 9.08 3.87 5.70
C SER A 51 9.92 4.24 6.92
N GLU A 52 10.07 5.52 7.22
CA GLU A 52 10.92 6.00 8.33
C GLU A 52 10.29 5.73 9.69
N GLN A 53 8.99 6.00 9.83
CA GLN A 53 8.23 5.59 11.01
C GLN A 53 8.33 4.08 11.24
N VAL A 54 8.23 3.28 10.17
CA VAL A 54 8.32 1.81 10.23
C VAL A 54 9.72 1.37 10.66
N ASN A 55 10.80 2.04 10.23
CA ASN A 55 12.16 1.80 10.72
C ASN A 55 12.25 1.90 12.24
N LEU A 56 11.71 2.99 12.78
CA LEU A 56 11.69 3.20 14.22
C LEU A 56 10.87 2.12 14.94
N LEU A 57 9.79 1.59 14.33
CA LEU A 57 8.97 0.53 14.91
C LEU A 57 9.72 -0.81 15.06
N TYR A 58 10.64 -1.16 14.16
CA TYR A 58 11.51 -2.32 14.33
C TYR A 58 12.77 -2.03 15.17
N GLY A 59 12.89 -0.82 15.72
CA GLY A 59 13.98 -0.41 16.58
C GLY A 59 15.29 -0.20 15.82
N GLU A 60 15.24 0.35 14.61
CA GLU A 60 16.42 0.75 13.85
C GLU A 60 16.31 2.20 13.40
N ASN A 61 17.48 2.77 13.09
CA ASN A 61 17.59 4.15 12.66
C ASN A 61 17.26 4.28 11.16
N PRO A 62 16.18 5.00 10.78
CA PRO A 62 15.80 5.21 9.38
C PRO A 62 16.89 5.89 8.54
N ASN A 63 17.63 6.83 9.13
CA ASN A 63 18.62 7.63 8.40
C ASN A 63 19.70 6.75 7.75
N LEU A 64 20.14 5.71 8.47
CA LEU A 64 21.11 4.74 7.96
C LEU A 64 20.55 3.93 6.78
N ALA A 65 19.28 3.54 6.84
CA ALA A 65 18.62 2.82 5.75
C ALA A 65 18.48 3.71 4.50
N VAL A 66 18.08 4.98 4.68
CA VAL A 66 17.97 5.94 3.58
C VAL A 66 19.31 6.17 2.89
N ARG A 67 20.37 6.49 3.64
CA ARG A 67 21.71 6.72 3.05
C ARG A 67 22.25 5.49 2.34
N THR A 68 22.02 4.31 2.92
CA THR A 68 22.48 3.04 2.34
C THR A 68 21.77 2.75 1.02
N PHE A 69 20.48 3.05 0.92
CA PHE A 69 19.71 2.74 -0.27
C PHE A 69 19.89 3.79 -1.38
N THR A 70 19.99 5.07 -1.03
CA THR A 70 20.11 6.16 -1.99
C THR A 70 21.51 6.25 -2.61
N LYS A 71 22.58 6.08 -1.83
CA LYS A 71 23.97 6.22 -2.29
C LYS A 71 24.30 5.47 -3.59
N PRO A 72 24.07 4.14 -3.70
CA PRO A 72 24.45 3.41 -4.90
C PRO A 72 23.68 3.88 -6.15
N PHE A 73 22.42 4.31 -6.02
CA PHE A 73 21.67 4.85 -7.15
C PHE A 73 22.24 6.20 -7.63
N ASN A 74 22.58 7.09 -6.69
CA ASN A 74 23.22 8.37 -7.01
C ASN A 74 24.58 8.17 -7.70
N GLU A 75 25.39 7.25 -7.20
CA GLU A 75 26.69 6.89 -7.80
C GLU A 75 26.53 6.31 -9.23
N ALA A 76 25.41 5.64 -9.49
CA ALA A 76 25.04 5.13 -10.82
C ALA A 76 24.30 6.17 -11.71
N GLY A 77 24.05 7.39 -11.22
CA GLY A 77 23.33 8.43 -11.96
C GLY A 77 21.80 8.23 -12.03
N ILE A 78 21.23 7.35 -11.20
CA ILE A 78 19.79 7.09 -11.09
C ILE A 78 19.21 8.02 -10.01
N GLN A 79 18.17 8.78 -10.35
CA GLN A 79 17.58 9.72 -9.39
C GLN A 79 16.80 8.97 -8.32
N THR A 80 16.88 9.42 -7.08
CA THR A 80 16.07 8.84 -5.99
C THR A 80 14.94 9.78 -5.60
N HIS A 81 13.79 9.22 -5.21
CA HIS A 81 12.64 10.03 -4.81
C HIS A 81 11.92 9.52 -3.57
N MET A 82 11.22 10.46 -2.92
CA MET A 82 10.45 10.23 -1.71
C MET A 82 8.98 10.62 -1.87
N LEU A 83 8.12 10.05 -1.04
CA LEU A 83 6.71 10.46 -0.91
C LEU A 83 6.50 11.34 0.33
N ASP A 84 6.01 12.55 0.12
CA ASP A 84 5.77 13.59 1.13
C ASP A 84 4.28 14.01 1.15
N ARG A 85 3.68 14.10 2.34
CA ARG A 85 2.28 14.48 2.56
C ARG A 85 2.08 15.99 2.80
N GLY A 86 2.91 16.86 2.24
CA GLY A 86 2.71 18.32 2.28
C GLY A 86 2.63 18.85 3.71
N LEU A 87 1.45 19.32 4.14
CA LEU A 87 1.19 19.76 5.51
C LEU A 87 1.55 18.69 6.56
N ASN A 88 1.36 17.40 6.26
CA ASN A 88 1.57 16.31 7.21
C ASN A 88 2.98 15.69 7.11
N ALA A 89 3.78 16.11 6.13
CA ALA A 89 5.12 15.56 5.88
C ALA A 89 5.13 14.02 5.91
N LEU A 90 5.86 13.40 6.85
CA LEU A 90 5.94 11.94 7.00
C LEU A 90 5.01 11.37 8.08
N ARG A 91 4.12 12.19 8.65
CA ARG A 91 3.14 11.78 9.69
C ARG A 91 1.73 11.62 9.15
N MET A 92 0.84 11.16 10.02
CA MET A 92 -0.61 11.16 9.78
C MET A 92 -1.28 12.50 10.13
N ASN A 93 -0.61 13.35 10.90
CA ASN A 93 -1.12 14.64 11.36
C ASN A 93 -0.22 15.78 10.85
N PRO A 94 -0.72 17.02 10.78
CA PRO A 94 0.07 18.19 10.38
C PRO A 94 1.38 18.36 11.16
N VAL A 95 2.38 18.93 10.49
CA VAL A 95 3.74 19.14 11.03
C VAL A 95 4.11 20.63 11.00
N PRO A 96 4.67 21.16 12.10
CA PRO A 96 5.21 22.52 12.16
C PRO A 96 6.17 22.86 11.01
N ALA A 97 6.13 24.11 10.57
CA ALA A 97 6.86 24.59 9.39
C ALA A 97 8.37 24.36 9.50
N ASP A 98 8.96 24.66 10.66
CA ASP A 98 10.39 24.51 10.92
C ASP A 98 10.87 23.06 10.80
N VAL A 99 10.11 22.09 11.31
CA VAL A 99 10.41 20.66 11.16
C VAL A 99 10.31 20.22 9.70
N ARG A 100 9.33 20.72 8.95
CA ARG A 100 9.18 20.41 7.51
C ARG A 100 10.31 21.02 6.69
N GLU A 101 10.73 22.25 6.99
CA GLU A 101 11.89 22.87 6.34
C GLU A 101 13.16 22.06 6.60
N LEU A 102 13.39 21.63 7.85
CA LEU A 102 14.53 20.76 8.19
C LEU A 102 14.50 19.44 7.42
N MET A 103 13.32 18.82 7.28
CA MET A 103 13.15 17.56 6.54
C MET A 103 13.79 17.64 5.15
N TYR A 104 13.50 18.67 4.34
CA TYR A 104 14.04 18.73 2.97
C TYR A 104 15.57 18.85 2.96
N LYS A 105 16.15 19.60 3.90
CA LYS A 105 17.61 19.72 4.05
C LYS A 105 18.23 18.36 4.38
N VAL A 106 17.67 17.66 5.36
CA VAL A 106 18.11 16.31 5.75
C VAL A 106 17.98 15.34 4.57
N LYS A 107 16.82 15.29 3.91
CA LYS A 107 16.57 14.33 2.83
C LYS A 107 17.47 14.60 1.62
N LYS A 108 17.75 15.85 1.27
CA LYS A 108 18.75 16.14 0.23
C LYS A 108 20.14 15.68 0.65
N ALA A 109 20.58 15.96 1.88
CA ALA A 109 21.88 15.54 2.40
C ALA A 109 22.03 14.01 2.48
N GLN A 110 20.91 13.30 2.64
CA GLN A 110 20.85 11.84 2.59
C GLN A 110 20.92 11.27 1.17
N GLY A 111 20.85 12.11 0.13
CA GLY A 111 20.93 11.69 -1.27
C GLY A 111 19.58 11.58 -1.99
N VAL A 112 18.50 12.14 -1.44
CA VAL A 112 17.19 12.20 -2.11
C VAL A 112 17.16 13.34 -3.12
N ASP A 113 16.85 13.05 -4.38
CA ASP A 113 16.82 14.07 -5.44
C ASP A 113 15.47 14.75 -5.57
N ILE A 114 14.40 13.97 -5.48
CA ILE A 114 13.04 14.41 -5.78
C ILE A 114 12.15 14.19 -4.56
N THR A 115 11.38 15.20 -4.19
CA THR A 115 10.26 15.03 -3.26
C THR A 115 8.95 15.09 -4.02
N ARG A 116 8.16 14.01 -3.93
CA ARG A 116 6.81 13.92 -4.46
C ARG A 116 5.83 14.39 -3.39
N ILE A 117 5.35 15.61 -3.54
CA ILE A 117 4.58 16.34 -2.54
C ILE A 117 3.10 16.25 -2.90
N PHE A 118 2.27 15.69 -2.02
CA PHE A 118 0.82 15.67 -2.17
C PHE A 118 0.10 16.20 -0.93
N CYS A 119 -1.10 16.76 -1.14
CA CYS A 119 -2.06 16.98 -0.08
C CYS A 119 -3.24 16.05 -0.32
N GLY A 120 -3.68 15.32 0.70
CA GLY A 120 -4.80 14.38 0.54
C GLY A 120 -6.15 15.04 0.21
N LEU A 121 -6.30 16.35 0.43
CA LEU A 121 -7.47 17.14 -0.02
C LEU A 121 -7.28 17.81 -1.37
N ASN A 122 -6.10 17.65 -2.01
CA ASN A 122 -5.69 18.44 -3.17
C ASN A 122 -5.70 19.97 -2.92
N ASP A 123 -5.57 20.42 -1.67
CA ASP A 123 -5.44 21.85 -1.35
C ASP A 123 -4.01 22.32 -1.66
N VAL A 124 -3.85 23.15 -2.69
CA VAL A 124 -2.55 23.70 -3.12
C VAL A 124 -1.87 24.48 -1.99
N ARG A 125 -2.62 25.12 -1.09
CA ARG A 125 -2.05 25.87 0.04
C ARG A 125 -1.23 24.98 0.97
N ASN A 126 -1.59 23.69 1.08
CA ASN A 126 -0.86 22.71 1.87
C ASN A 126 0.38 22.14 1.14
N ILE A 127 0.51 22.37 -0.16
CA ILE A 127 1.61 21.87 -1.02
C ILE A 127 2.63 23.00 -1.28
N ALA A 128 2.16 24.24 -1.42
CA ALA A 128 2.97 25.40 -1.80
C ALA A 128 4.23 25.62 -0.91
N PRO A 129 4.16 25.57 0.44
CA PRO A 129 5.35 25.73 1.27
C PRO A 129 6.40 24.65 1.00
N SER A 130 5.96 23.40 0.82
CA SER A 130 6.81 22.25 0.55
C SER A 130 7.55 22.39 -0.79
N ILE A 131 6.91 22.92 -1.83
CA ILE A 131 7.58 23.21 -3.11
C ILE A 131 8.75 24.18 -2.91
N ARG A 132 8.54 25.24 -2.12
CA ARG A 132 9.55 26.27 -1.87
C ARG A 132 10.72 25.72 -1.08
N TRP A 133 10.46 25.02 0.04
CA TRP A 133 11.52 24.47 0.88
C TRP A 133 12.29 23.33 0.21
N ALA A 134 11.64 22.49 -0.58
CA ALA A 134 12.30 21.47 -1.38
C ALA A 134 13.33 22.09 -2.34
N LYS A 135 12.93 23.14 -3.06
CA LYS A 135 13.82 23.86 -3.98
C LYS A 135 14.97 24.55 -3.25
N GLN A 136 14.69 25.19 -2.11
CA GLN A 136 15.73 25.81 -1.27
C GLN A 136 16.75 24.78 -0.77
N ALA A 137 16.32 23.55 -0.46
CA ALA A 137 17.20 22.45 -0.10
C ALA A 137 17.97 21.87 -1.29
N GLY A 138 17.66 22.24 -2.54
CA GLY A 138 18.29 21.69 -3.74
C GLY A 138 17.68 20.38 -4.25
N MET A 139 16.43 20.10 -3.86
CA MET A 139 15.63 18.98 -4.39
C MET A 139 14.77 19.44 -5.58
N ILE A 140 14.37 18.49 -6.41
CA ILE A 140 13.33 18.67 -7.42
C ILE A 140 11.97 18.58 -6.74
N ALA A 141 11.19 19.65 -6.84
CA ALA A 141 9.82 19.68 -6.33
C ALA A 141 8.86 19.06 -7.36
N GLN A 142 8.46 17.81 -7.12
CA GLN A 142 7.41 17.12 -7.88
C GLN A 142 6.07 17.30 -7.17
N ALA A 143 5.27 18.27 -7.62
CA ALA A 143 3.95 18.50 -7.06
C ALA A 143 2.95 17.47 -7.58
N THR A 144 2.03 17.04 -6.72
CA THR A 144 1.20 15.86 -7.01
C THR A 144 -0.28 16.18 -6.92
N MET A 145 -1.02 15.72 -7.93
CA MET A 145 -2.47 15.69 -7.93
C MET A 145 -2.95 14.30 -7.52
N CYS A 146 -3.69 14.19 -6.41
CA CYS A 146 -4.34 12.93 -6.05
C CYS A 146 -5.52 12.68 -6.99
N ILE A 147 -5.40 11.63 -7.79
CA ILE A 147 -6.37 11.25 -8.80
C ILE A 147 -7.50 10.45 -8.14
N THR A 148 -8.73 10.87 -8.44
CA THR A 148 -9.95 10.14 -8.11
C THR A 148 -10.98 10.43 -9.19
N TYR A 149 -12.20 9.90 -9.05
CA TYR A 149 -13.26 10.07 -10.04
C TYR A 149 -14.60 10.35 -9.35
N SER A 150 -15.06 11.59 -9.45
CA SER A 150 -16.40 12.01 -8.99
C SER A 150 -16.87 13.22 -9.80
N GLN A 151 -18.08 13.72 -9.51
CA GLN A 151 -18.64 14.89 -10.21
C GLN A 151 -17.81 16.18 -10.01
N VAL A 152 -17.01 16.26 -8.94
CA VAL A 152 -16.14 17.42 -8.65
C VAL A 152 -14.80 17.32 -9.38
N HIS A 153 -14.28 16.11 -9.55
CA HIS A 153 -12.92 15.85 -10.08
C HIS A 153 -12.94 15.74 -11.60
N THR A 154 -13.20 16.86 -12.27
CA THR A 154 -13.23 16.97 -13.73
C THR A 154 -11.83 17.16 -14.31
N VAL A 155 -11.70 17.07 -15.64
CA VAL A 155 -10.46 17.43 -16.34
C VAL A 155 -10.06 18.89 -16.03
N GLU A 156 -11.03 19.80 -16.02
CA GLU A 156 -10.81 21.22 -15.74
C GLU A 156 -10.33 21.46 -14.30
N TYR A 157 -10.89 20.74 -13.32
CA TYR A 157 -10.41 20.77 -11.93
C TYR A 157 -8.91 20.48 -11.85
N TYR A 158 -8.47 19.39 -12.49
CA TYR A 158 -7.05 19.00 -12.48
C TYR A 158 -6.16 19.94 -13.28
N ILE A 159 -6.62 20.48 -14.41
CA ILE A 159 -5.88 21.51 -15.16
C ILE A 159 -5.67 22.74 -14.27
N ASN A 160 -6.71 23.25 -13.63
CA ASN A 160 -6.63 24.42 -12.77
C ASN A 160 -5.72 24.19 -11.57
N MET A 161 -5.70 22.97 -11.02
CA MET A 161 -4.76 22.59 -9.96
C MET A 161 -3.32 22.57 -10.49
N ALA A 162 -3.07 21.98 -11.67
CA ALA A 162 -1.73 21.93 -12.26
C ALA A 162 -1.16 23.34 -12.51
N GLU A 163 -1.97 24.27 -13.05
CA GLU A 163 -1.56 25.67 -13.22
C GLU A 163 -1.14 26.33 -11.91
N GLN A 164 -1.91 26.12 -10.83
CA GLN A 164 -1.57 26.65 -9.51
C GLN A 164 -0.26 26.05 -8.98
N LEU A 165 -0.06 24.74 -9.11
CA LEU A 165 1.16 24.07 -8.67
C LEU A 165 2.40 24.55 -9.46
N ILE A 166 2.26 24.74 -10.77
CA ILE A 166 3.32 25.26 -11.63
C ILE A 166 3.62 26.72 -11.26
N ALA A 167 2.60 27.54 -11.01
CA ALA A 167 2.78 28.92 -10.54
C ALA A 167 3.49 29.02 -9.19
N GLU A 168 3.27 28.06 -8.29
CA GLU A 168 4.03 27.92 -7.02
C GLU A 168 5.48 27.44 -7.23
N GLY A 169 5.83 27.07 -8.47
CA GLY A 169 7.20 26.76 -8.89
C GLY A 169 7.53 25.27 -8.91
N ALA A 170 6.53 24.39 -8.97
CA ALA A 170 6.74 22.96 -9.19
C ALA A 170 7.50 22.72 -10.51
N GLN A 171 8.52 21.86 -10.44
CA GLN A 171 9.35 21.50 -11.61
C GLN A 171 8.79 20.29 -12.35
N GLU A 172 8.02 19.47 -11.64
CA GLU A 172 7.39 18.28 -12.19
C GLU A 172 5.98 18.11 -11.61
N ILE A 173 5.13 17.42 -12.37
CA ILE A 173 3.77 17.08 -11.95
C ILE A 173 3.61 15.57 -11.89
N CYS A 174 3.07 15.07 -10.78
CA CYS A 174 2.70 13.66 -10.62
C CYS A 174 1.17 13.49 -10.60
N LEU A 175 0.67 12.55 -11.41
CA LEU A 175 -0.70 12.05 -11.33
C LEU A 175 -0.69 10.84 -10.41
N LYS A 176 -1.08 11.03 -9.14
CA LYS A 176 -1.09 9.97 -8.13
C LYS A 176 -2.47 9.32 -8.02
N ASP A 177 -2.67 8.25 -8.77
CA ASP A 177 -3.83 7.35 -8.71
C ASP A 177 -3.63 6.28 -7.62
N MET A 178 -3.69 6.72 -6.37
CA MET A 178 -3.45 5.88 -5.18
C MET A 178 -4.42 4.69 -5.04
N ALA A 179 -5.61 4.79 -5.63
CA ALA A 179 -6.62 3.74 -5.57
C ALA A 179 -6.67 2.91 -6.86
N GLY A 180 -6.01 3.33 -7.94
CA GLY A 180 -6.07 2.66 -9.24
C GLY A 180 -7.40 2.84 -9.96
N ILE A 181 -8.13 3.91 -9.65
CA ILE A 181 -9.48 4.19 -10.18
C ILE A 181 -9.49 5.30 -11.23
N GLY A 182 -8.36 5.92 -11.52
CA GLY A 182 -8.25 6.97 -12.53
C GLY A 182 -8.75 6.46 -13.89
N ARG A 183 -9.68 7.19 -14.51
CA ARG A 183 -10.24 6.79 -15.80
C ARG A 183 -9.23 7.08 -16.92
N PRO A 184 -8.82 6.08 -17.72
CA PRO A 184 -7.74 6.27 -18.71
C PRO A 184 -7.93 7.48 -19.63
N VAL A 185 -9.13 7.64 -20.20
CA VAL A 185 -9.45 8.75 -21.11
C VAL A 185 -9.38 10.12 -20.40
N MET A 186 -9.82 10.21 -19.15
CA MET A 186 -9.75 11.45 -18.38
C MET A 186 -8.29 11.84 -18.11
N LEU A 187 -7.46 10.86 -17.72
CA LEU A 187 -6.04 11.07 -17.46
C LEU A 187 -5.29 11.53 -18.70
N GLY A 188 -5.56 10.91 -19.86
CA GLY A 188 -5.00 11.35 -21.14
C GLY A 188 -5.38 12.80 -21.47
N LYS A 189 -6.63 13.21 -21.24
CA LYS A 189 -7.08 14.59 -21.45
C LYS A 189 -6.37 15.59 -20.53
N ILE A 190 -6.20 15.26 -19.25
CA ILE A 190 -5.48 16.09 -18.27
C ILE A 190 -4.04 16.30 -18.73
N VAL A 191 -3.33 15.21 -19.03
CA VAL A 191 -1.92 15.24 -19.43
C VAL A 191 -1.73 16.02 -20.72
N LYS A 192 -2.58 15.79 -21.73
CA LYS A 192 -2.53 16.52 -22.99
C LYS A 192 -2.66 18.03 -22.78
N ALA A 193 -3.65 18.44 -21.99
CA ALA A 193 -3.89 19.87 -21.72
C ALA A 193 -2.73 20.52 -20.95
N ILE A 194 -2.10 19.82 -20.01
CA ILE A 194 -0.92 20.31 -19.30
C ILE A 194 0.26 20.45 -20.27
N LYS A 195 0.56 19.42 -21.08
CA LYS A 195 1.69 19.44 -22.02
C LYS A 195 1.53 20.46 -23.16
N GLU A 196 0.29 20.77 -23.57
CA GLU A 196 0.01 21.82 -24.57
C GLU A 196 0.39 23.21 -24.08
N LYS A 197 0.21 23.49 -22.77
CA LYS A 197 0.54 24.79 -22.17
C LYS A 197 1.96 24.85 -21.60
N HIS A 198 2.41 23.72 -21.04
CA HIS A 198 3.68 23.59 -20.31
C HIS A 198 4.47 22.39 -20.85
N PRO A 199 4.99 22.46 -22.09
CA PRO A 199 5.64 21.33 -22.75
C PRO A 199 6.89 20.82 -22.01
N ASP A 200 7.55 21.70 -21.25
CA ASP A 200 8.79 21.39 -20.51
C ASP A 200 8.54 20.76 -19.14
N ILE A 201 7.30 20.82 -18.63
CA ILE A 201 6.95 20.16 -17.36
C ILE A 201 7.01 18.65 -17.56
N THR A 202 7.84 17.99 -16.76
CA THR A 202 7.90 16.53 -16.69
C THR A 202 6.65 16.02 -15.97
N ILE A 203 5.96 15.06 -16.60
CA ILE A 203 4.78 14.40 -16.02
C ILE A 203 5.11 12.95 -15.67
N GLN A 204 4.94 12.60 -14.40
CA GLN A 204 5.04 11.24 -13.88
C GLN A 204 3.66 10.66 -13.55
N TYR A 205 3.41 9.41 -13.94
CA TYR A 205 2.19 8.68 -13.57
C TYR A 205 2.48 7.64 -12.49
N HIS A 206 1.67 7.65 -11.43
CA HIS A 206 1.71 6.69 -10.34
C HIS A 206 0.33 6.07 -10.20
N GLY A 207 0.19 4.76 -10.39
CA GLY A 207 -1.12 4.11 -10.36
C GLY A 207 -1.09 2.66 -9.90
N HIS A 208 -1.87 2.38 -8.86
CA HIS A 208 -2.03 1.03 -8.33
C HIS A 208 -2.90 0.15 -9.24
N THR A 209 -2.71 -1.16 -9.19
CA THR A 209 -3.40 -2.12 -10.06
C THR A 209 -4.70 -2.67 -9.48
N GLY A 210 -5.02 -2.36 -8.21
CA GLY A 210 -6.11 -3.03 -7.47
C GLY A 210 -7.42 -3.18 -8.26
N PRO A 211 -7.96 -2.11 -8.86
CA PRO A 211 -9.20 -2.16 -9.64
C PRO A 211 -9.03 -2.57 -11.12
N GLY A 212 -7.80 -2.56 -11.64
CA GLY A 212 -7.46 -3.03 -12.99
C GLY A 212 -7.33 -1.98 -14.10
N PHE A 213 -7.36 -0.68 -13.81
CA PHE A 213 -7.19 0.36 -14.84
C PHE A 213 -5.75 0.75 -15.15
N SER A 214 -4.80 0.48 -14.25
CA SER A 214 -3.44 1.05 -14.28
C SER A 214 -2.73 0.90 -15.62
N VAL A 215 -2.75 -0.29 -16.24
CA VAL A 215 -2.09 -0.54 -17.54
C VAL A 215 -2.67 0.35 -18.65
N ALA A 216 -4.01 0.41 -18.76
CA ALA A 216 -4.67 1.26 -19.75
C ALA A 216 -4.44 2.76 -19.47
N SER A 217 -4.47 3.16 -18.19
CA SER A 217 -4.18 4.54 -17.77
C SER A 217 -2.76 4.95 -18.12
N MET A 218 -1.77 4.07 -17.91
CA MET A 218 -0.38 4.30 -18.29
C MET A 218 -0.24 4.53 -19.80
N LEU A 219 -0.91 3.70 -20.62
CA LEU A 219 -0.89 3.87 -22.07
C LEU A 219 -1.49 5.20 -22.53
N GLU A 220 -2.65 5.57 -22.01
CA GLU A 220 -3.31 6.82 -22.37
C GLU A 220 -2.51 8.05 -21.91
N VAL A 221 -1.91 8.00 -20.72
CA VAL A 221 -1.02 9.06 -20.23
C VAL A 221 0.23 9.16 -21.10
N ALA A 222 0.84 8.04 -21.51
CA ALA A 222 2.01 8.05 -22.39
C ALA A 222 1.69 8.69 -23.76
N LYS A 223 0.57 8.27 -24.39
CA LYS A 223 0.09 8.85 -25.66
C LYS A 223 -0.18 10.35 -25.55
N ALA A 224 -0.64 10.81 -24.40
CA ALA A 224 -0.92 12.23 -24.13
C ALA A 224 0.33 13.06 -23.82
N GLY A 225 1.51 12.43 -23.68
CA GLY A 225 2.75 13.13 -23.44
C GLY A 225 3.31 13.00 -22.02
N GLY A 226 2.87 12.01 -21.23
CA GLY A 226 3.53 11.62 -19.98
C GLY A 226 4.94 11.08 -20.21
N ASP A 227 5.83 11.27 -19.24
CA ASP A 227 7.28 11.11 -19.42
C ASP A 227 7.88 9.96 -18.59
N ILE A 228 7.34 9.73 -17.39
CA ILE A 228 7.85 8.75 -16.43
C ILE A 228 6.70 7.93 -15.83
N PHE A 229 6.90 6.62 -15.68
CA PHE A 229 5.87 5.72 -15.16
C PHE A 229 6.40 4.90 -14.00
N ASP A 230 5.65 4.94 -12.89
CA ASP A 230 5.91 4.09 -11.73
C ASP A 230 5.56 2.64 -12.04
N VAL A 231 6.50 1.75 -11.77
CA VAL A 231 6.39 0.31 -12.01
C VAL A 231 6.93 -0.46 -10.82
N ALA A 232 6.50 -1.71 -10.67
CA ALA A 232 7.01 -2.66 -9.69
C ALA A 232 7.75 -3.83 -10.36
N ILE A 233 8.27 -4.73 -9.53
CA ILE A 233 8.85 -6.01 -9.94
C ILE A 233 8.24 -7.14 -9.10
N GLU A 234 8.15 -8.34 -9.65
CA GLU A 234 7.79 -9.53 -8.87
C GLU A 234 8.77 -9.83 -7.74
N PRO A 235 8.33 -10.50 -6.65
CA PRO A 235 6.99 -11.02 -6.38
C PRO A 235 5.99 -9.97 -5.84
N LEU A 236 6.40 -8.71 -5.70
CA LEU A 236 5.57 -7.63 -5.15
C LEU A 236 5.09 -6.66 -6.24
N SER A 237 4.52 -7.21 -7.30
CA SER A 237 3.78 -6.47 -8.34
C SER A 237 2.32 -6.94 -8.37
N TRP A 238 1.46 -6.19 -9.05
CA TRP A 238 0.02 -6.47 -9.20
C TRP A 238 -0.78 -6.39 -7.88
N GLY A 239 -2.05 -6.81 -7.94
CA GLY A 239 -2.97 -6.68 -6.81
C GLY A 239 -3.07 -5.24 -6.32
N MET A 240 -2.85 -5.02 -5.02
CA MET A 240 -2.88 -3.70 -4.39
C MET A 240 -1.59 -2.88 -4.60
N VAL A 241 -0.61 -3.41 -5.35
CA VAL A 241 0.67 -2.76 -5.68
C VAL A 241 0.58 -2.10 -7.07
N HIS A 242 1.67 -2.06 -7.84
CA HIS A 242 1.81 -1.43 -9.15
C HIS A 242 2.03 -2.49 -10.24
N PRO A 243 1.78 -2.16 -11.52
CA PRO A 243 2.07 -3.08 -12.63
C PRO A 243 3.54 -3.47 -12.71
N ASP A 244 3.81 -4.69 -13.16
CA ASP A 244 5.17 -5.16 -13.37
C ASP A 244 5.82 -4.49 -14.59
N VAL A 245 7.09 -4.10 -14.44
CA VAL A 245 7.89 -3.43 -15.48
C VAL A 245 7.93 -4.21 -16.79
N ILE A 246 7.92 -5.55 -16.77
CA ILE A 246 7.97 -6.38 -17.98
C ILE A 246 6.73 -6.14 -18.85
N THR A 247 5.55 -6.14 -18.23
CA THR A 247 4.27 -5.95 -18.96
C THR A 247 4.16 -4.53 -19.49
N ILE A 248 4.55 -3.54 -18.68
CA ILE A 248 4.50 -2.13 -19.08
C ILE A 248 5.49 -1.83 -20.21
N GLN A 249 6.70 -2.40 -20.16
CA GLN A 249 7.68 -2.26 -21.23
C GLN A 249 7.16 -2.86 -22.54
N ALA A 250 6.62 -4.09 -22.51
CA ALA A 250 6.07 -4.73 -23.69
C ALA A 250 4.94 -3.91 -24.32
N MET A 251 4.01 -3.40 -23.49
CA MET A 251 2.93 -2.53 -23.93
C MET A 251 3.45 -1.24 -24.58
N PHE A 252 4.45 -0.57 -23.99
CA PHE A 252 4.99 0.65 -24.57
C PHE A 252 5.79 0.40 -25.85
N LYS A 253 6.51 -0.72 -25.96
CA LYS A 253 7.18 -1.14 -27.21
C LYS A 253 6.16 -1.33 -28.33
N ASP A 254 5.08 -2.06 -28.06
CA ASP A 254 3.98 -2.29 -29.00
C ASP A 254 3.32 -0.98 -29.45
N ALA A 255 3.08 -0.07 -28.51
CA ALA A 255 2.54 1.26 -28.79
C ALA A 255 3.52 2.21 -29.51
N GLY A 256 4.73 1.76 -29.83
CA GLY A 256 5.71 2.50 -30.64
C GLY A 256 6.62 3.46 -29.87
N PHE A 257 6.65 3.40 -28.54
CA PHE A 257 7.57 4.19 -27.72
C PHE A 257 8.99 3.62 -27.72
N SER A 258 9.97 4.47 -27.38
CA SER A 258 11.32 4.04 -27.02
C SER A 258 11.38 3.82 -25.52
N VAL A 259 11.76 2.63 -25.07
CA VAL A 259 11.88 2.26 -23.66
C VAL A 259 13.19 1.49 -23.44
N PRO A 260 13.81 1.61 -22.25
CA PRO A 260 15.05 0.91 -21.96
C PRO A 260 14.84 -0.61 -21.92
N GLU A 261 15.88 -1.36 -22.29
CA GLU A 261 15.91 -2.81 -22.17
C GLU A 261 16.02 -3.26 -20.72
N ILE A 262 15.51 -4.46 -20.42
CA ILE A 262 15.54 -5.03 -19.07
C ILE A 262 16.58 -6.16 -19.07
N ASN A 263 17.58 -6.07 -18.20
CA ASN A 263 18.45 -7.20 -17.92
C ASN A 263 17.68 -8.25 -17.11
N MET A 264 17.18 -9.27 -17.81
CA MET A 264 16.34 -10.32 -17.21
C MET A 264 17.07 -11.17 -16.17
N LYS A 265 18.40 -11.28 -16.22
CA LYS A 265 19.16 -11.98 -15.17
C LYS A 265 19.09 -11.20 -13.85
N ALA A 266 19.33 -9.89 -13.90
CA ALA A 266 19.21 -9.01 -12.75
C ALA A 266 17.77 -8.93 -12.23
N TYR A 267 16.77 -8.91 -13.13
CA TYR A 267 15.37 -9.00 -12.73
C TYR A 267 15.07 -10.27 -11.92
N MET A 268 15.52 -11.44 -12.39
CA MET A 268 15.31 -12.72 -11.70
C MET A 268 16.05 -12.80 -10.36
N GLU A 269 17.22 -12.19 -10.26
CA GLU A 269 17.96 -12.05 -9.01
C GLU A 269 17.23 -11.11 -8.04
N ALA A 270 16.74 -9.96 -8.51
CA ALA A 270 15.97 -9.01 -7.70
C ALA A 270 14.68 -9.65 -7.16
N ARG A 271 13.98 -10.43 -7.99
CA ARG A 271 12.83 -11.25 -7.61
C ARG A 271 13.17 -12.27 -6.53
N SER A 272 14.29 -12.98 -6.69
CA SER A 272 14.74 -13.99 -5.72
C SER A 272 15.15 -13.36 -4.37
N LEU A 273 15.85 -12.23 -4.39
CA LEU A 273 16.22 -11.48 -3.20
C LEU A 273 14.98 -10.93 -2.48
N THR A 274 14.05 -10.34 -3.23
CA THR A 274 12.78 -9.83 -2.67
C THR A 274 11.99 -10.96 -2.00
N GLN A 275 11.91 -12.14 -2.64
CA GLN A 275 11.31 -13.33 -2.03
C GLN A 275 12.06 -13.75 -0.75
N SER A 276 13.39 -13.75 -0.75
CA SER A 276 14.17 -14.10 0.44
C SER A 276 13.93 -13.14 1.62
N PHE A 277 13.63 -11.87 1.35
CA PHE A 277 13.28 -10.90 2.39
C PHE A 277 11.89 -11.15 2.96
N MET A 278 10.95 -11.60 2.12
CA MET A 278 9.64 -12.10 2.57
C MET A 278 9.81 -13.34 3.46
N ASP A 279 10.63 -14.29 3.03
CA ASP A 279 10.86 -15.55 3.74
C ASP A 279 11.57 -15.35 5.09
N ASP A 280 12.47 -14.37 5.21
CA ASP A 280 13.15 -14.04 6.48
C ASP A 280 12.15 -13.61 7.56
N PHE A 281 11.38 -12.55 7.27
CA PHE A 281 10.35 -12.08 8.20
C PHE A 281 9.24 -11.23 7.58
N LEU A 282 9.48 -10.53 6.47
CA LEU A 282 8.50 -9.56 5.96
C LEU A 282 7.19 -10.22 5.54
N GLY A 283 7.24 -11.46 5.06
CA GLY A 283 6.11 -12.26 4.64
C GLY A 283 5.10 -12.55 5.75
N TYR A 284 5.53 -12.60 7.03
CA TYR A 284 4.61 -12.78 8.17
C TYR A 284 3.68 -11.57 8.39
N PHE A 285 3.99 -10.44 7.77
CA PHE A 285 3.26 -9.18 7.89
C PHE A 285 2.61 -8.74 6.58
N ILE A 286 2.62 -9.61 5.56
CA ILE A 286 1.95 -9.41 4.28
C ILE A 286 0.65 -10.22 4.30
N ASP A 287 -0.47 -9.57 3.96
CA ASP A 287 -1.72 -10.28 3.75
C ASP A 287 -1.69 -10.91 2.35
N PRO A 288 -1.81 -12.25 2.21
CA PRO A 288 -1.81 -12.90 0.91
C PRO A 288 -2.94 -12.45 -0.02
N ARG A 289 -3.98 -11.77 0.49
CA ARG A 289 -5.07 -11.21 -0.30
C ARG A 289 -4.66 -9.94 -1.05
N ASN A 290 -3.58 -9.28 -0.64
CA ASN A 290 -3.09 -8.06 -1.29
C ASN A 290 -2.62 -8.29 -2.73
N ARG A 291 -2.38 -9.55 -3.15
CA ARG A 291 -2.07 -9.89 -4.55
C ARG A 291 -3.30 -9.96 -5.46
N PHE A 292 -4.51 -9.94 -4.90
CA PHE A 292 -5.74 -10.04 -5.68
C PHE A 292 -6.21 -8.66 -6.14
N MET A 293 -6.70 -8.62 -7.38
CA MET A 293 -7.38 -7.46 -7.93
C MET A 293 -8.88 -7.55 -7.66
N SER A 294 -9.54 -6.40 -7.52
CA SER A 294 -10.98 -6.32 -7.31
C SER A 294 -11.59 -5.06 -7.93
N SER A 295 -12.44 -5.26 -8.93
CA SER A 295 -13.20 -4.16 -9.55
C SER A 295 -14.29 -3.58 -8.64
N LEU A 296 -14.59 -4.21 -7.49
CA LEU A 296 -15.54 -3.67 -6.51
C LEU A 296 -15.09 -2.30 -5.96
N LEU A 297 -13.78 -2.05 -5.95
CA LEU A 297 -13.19 -0.79 -5.50
C LEU A 297 -13.47 0.39 -6.44
N VAL A 298 -13.82 0.12 -7.70
CA VAL A 298 -14.07 1.16 -8.72
C VAL A 298 -15.20 2.10 -8.31
N GLY A 299 -16.25 1.56 -7.69
CA GLY A 299 -17.46 2.31 -7.37
C GLY A 299 -17.35 3.14 -6.09
N CYS A 300 -16.78 2.57 -5.02
CA CYS A 300 -16.62 3.28 -3.75
C CYS A 300 -15.36 4.18 -3.72
N GLY A 301 -14.43 3.96 -4.64
CA GLY A 301 -13.19 4.73 -4.76
C GLY A 301 -12.18 4.50 -3.63
N LEU A 302 -12.43 3.54 -2.75
CA LEU A 302 -11.54 3.22 -1.64
C LEU A 302 -10.23 2.60 -2.18
N PRO A 303 -9.07 2.98 -1.63
CA PRO A 303 -7.80 2.41 -2.05
C PRO A 303 -7.69 0.95 -1.60
N GLY A 304 -7.13 0.11 -2.46
CA GLY A 304 -7.04 -1.33 -2.23
C GLY A 304 -6.35 -1.73 -0.92
N GLY A 305 -5.25 -1.05 -0.55
CA GLY A 305 -4.54 -1.29 0.72
C GLY A 305 -5.39 -1.02 1.98
N MET A 306 -6.50 -0.29 1.86
CA MET A 306 -7.43 -0.07 2.98
C MET A 306 -8.33 -1.28 3.26
N MET A 307 -8.54 -2.16 2.27
CA MET A 307 -9.47 -3.30 2.40
C MET A 307 -9.13 -4.22 3.56
N GLY A 308 -7.84 -4.47 3.83
CA GLY A 308 -7.42 -5.29 4.97
C GLY A 308 -7.87 -4.69 6.31
N SER A 309 -7.58 -3.39 6.52
CA SER A 309 -8.01 -2.67 7.74
C SER A 309 -9.53 -2.59 7.84
N LEU A 310 -10.20 -2.38 6.71
CA LEU A 310 -11.64 -2.24 6.64
C LEU A 310 -12.35 -3.53 7.04
N MET A 311 -11.91 -4.66 6.49
CA MET A 311 -12.45 -5.96 6.84
C MET A 311 -12.19 -6.32 8.30
N ALA A 312 -11.05 -5.90 8.86
CA ALA A 312 -10.77 -6.11 10.29
C ALA A 312 -11.75 -5.31 11.18
N ASP A 313 -11.96 -4.03 10.88
CA ASP A 313 -12.90 -3.17 11.62
C ASP A 313 -14.34 -3.70 11.48
N LEU A 314 -14.74 -4.08 10.26
CA LEU A 314 -16.06 -4.63 9.95
C LEU A 314 -16.33 -5.93 10.71
N LYS A 315 -15.38 -6.88 10.70
CA LYS A 315 -15.47 -8.14 11.49
C LYS A 315 -15.56 -7.86 12.98
N GLY A 316 -14.80 -6.89 13.48
CA GLY A 316 -14.83 -6.48 14.90
C GLY A 316 -16.20 -5.96 15.33
N MET A 317 -16.95 -5.33 14.42
CA MET A 317 -18.28 -4.79 14.70
C MET A 317 -19.43 -5.71 14.28
N HIS A 318 -19.15 -6.74 13.48
CA HIS A 318 -20.15 -7.61 12.86
C HIS A 318 -21.11 -8.24 13.87
N ALA A 319 -20.58 -8.82 14.95
CA ALA A 319 -21.39 -9.42 16.01
C ALA A 319 -22.30 -8.39 16.70
N ALA A 320 -21.81 -7.17 16.93
CA ALA A 320 -22.60 -6.10 17.54
C ALA A 320 -23.71 -5.61 16.60
N ILE A 321 -23.40 -5.47 15.30
CA ILE A 321 -24.37 -5.08 14.26
C ILE A 321 -25.49 -6.12 14.18
N ASN A 322 -25.15 -7.42 14.06
CA ASN A 322 -26.14 -8.50 13.98
C ASN A 322 -26.97 -8.62 15.27
N SER A 323 -26.35 -8.42 16.44
CA SER A 323 -27.09 -8.36 17.70
C SER A 323 -28.15 -7.26 17.68
N ASN A 324 -27.80 -6.04 17.24
CA ASN A 324 -28.76 -4.94 17.15
C ASN A 324 -29.88 -5.22 16.12
N LEU A 325 -29.53 -5.77 14.95
CA LEU A 325 -30.50 -6.15 13.91
C LEU A 325 -31.49 -7.19 14.44
N LYS A 326 -31.01 -8.19 15.17
CA LYS A 326 -31.85 -9.22 15.80
C LYS A 326 -32.81 -8.63 16.83
N THR A 327 -32.35 -7.69 17.67
CA THR A 327 -33.23 -6.97 18.61
C THR A 327 -34.33 -6.18 17.89
N GLN A 328 -34.10 -5.75 16.65
CA GLN A 328 -35.10 -5.08 15.80
C GLN A 328 -35.94 -6.04 14.95
N GLY A 329 -35.78 -7.36 15.10
CA GLY A 329 -36.47 -8.35 14.28
C GLY A 329 -36.03 -8.38 12.81
N LYS A 330 -34.83 -7.86 12.50
CA LYS A 330 -34.23 -7.90 11.16
C LYS A 330 -33.33 -9.14 11.00
N ALA A 331 -33.16 -9.58 9.76
CA ALA A 331 -32.24 -10.67 9.43
C ALA A 331 -30.79 -10.29 9.74
N GLU A 332 -30.00 -11.29 10.14
CA GLU A 332 -28.55 -11.14 10.29
C GLU A 332 -27.89 -10.96 8.92
N LEU A 333 -26.83 -10.16 8.87
CA LEU A 333 -26.02 -9.96 7.67
C LEU A 333 -24.81 -10.89 7.72
N ASN A 334 -24.39 -11.40 6.57
CA ASN A 334 -23.06 -12.01 6.43
C ASN A 334 -21.99 -10.95 6.12
N GLU A 335 -20.71 -11.34 6.05
CA GLU A 335 -19.60 -10.41 5.81
C GLU A 335 -19.68 -9.71 4.45
N ASP A 336 -20.11 -10.42 3.40
CA ASP A 336 -20.20 -9.87 2.04
C ASP A 336 -21.34 -8.86 1.94
N GLU A 337 -22.50 -9.15 2.56
CA GLU A 337 -23.63 -8.22 2.63
C GLU A 337 -23.26 -6.95 3.40
N LEU A 338 -22.52 -7.09 4.50
CA LEU A 338 -22.06 -5.94 5.28
C LEU A 338 -21.01 -5.12 4.52
N LEU A 339 -20.15 -5.79 3.74
CA LEU A 339 -19.19 -5.10 2.87
C LEU A 339 -19.88 -4.32 1.75
N VAL A 340 -20.92 -4.88 1.13
CA VAL A 340 -21.72 -4.17 0.12
C VAL A 340 -22.42 -2.96 0.74
N GLN A 341 -23.08 -3.12 1.91
CA GLN A 341 -23.71 -2.00 2.62
C GLN A 341 -22.71 -0.88 2.92
N LEU A 342 -21.49 -1.25 3.32
CA LEU A 342 -20.43 -0.30 3.56
C LEU A 342 -20.00 0.45 2.31
N PHE A 343 -19.83 -0.24 1.18
CA PHE A 343 -19.52 0.43 -0.08
C PHE A 343 -20.61 1.40 -0.52
N ASP A 344 -21.87 1.04 -0.32
CA ASP A 344 -22.99 1.92 -0.66
C ASP A 344 -23.10 3.09 0.31
N GLU A 345 -22.83 2.89 1.60
CA GLU A 345 -22.76 3.97 2.57
C GLU A 345 -21.60 4.93 2.25
N VAL A 346 -20.43 4.42 1.85
CA VAL A 346 -19.31 5.27 1.38
C VAL A 346 -19.73 6.11 0.17
N LYS A 347 -20.37 5.51 -0.84
CA LYS A 347 -20.88 6.25 -2.01
C LYS A 347 -21.89 7.32 -1.63
N TYR A 348 -22.70 7.08 -0.59
CA TYR A 348 -23.69 8.03 -0.09
C TYR A 348 -23.04 9.22 0.64
N ILE A 349 -22.12 8.95 1.57
CA ILE A 349 -21.54 10.00 2.43
C ILE A 349 -20.42 10.79 1.74
N TRP A 350 -19.68 10.17 0.82
CA TRP A 350 -18.50 10.77 0.21
C TRP A 350 -18.79 12.11 -0.48
N PRO A 351 -19.85 12.25 -1.31
CA PRO A 351 -20.21 13.54 -1.88
C PRO A 351 -20.66 14.56 -0.83
N LYS A 352 -21.31 14.12 0.25
CA LYS A 352 -21.80 14.98 1.33
C LYS A 352 -20.69 15.58 2.19
N LEU A 353 -19.59 14.84 2.30
CA LEU A 353 -18.35 15.27 2.95
C LEU A 353 -17.44 16.09 2.01
N GLY A 354 -17.94 16.57 0.86
CA GLY A 354 -17.19 17.44 -0.04
C GLY A 354 -16.23 16.71 -0.99
N ASN A 355 -16.44 15.40 -1.23
CA ASN A 355 -15.63 14.57 -2.13
C ASN A 355 -14.11 14.70 -1.90
N PRO A 356 -13.56 14.49 -0.69
CA PRO A 356 -12.10 14.46 -0.54
C PRO A 356 -11.50 13.27 -1.32
N PRO A 357 -10.34 13.39 -2.00
CA PRO A 357 -9.63 12.22 -2.51
C PRO A 357 -9.43 11.19 -1.38
N LEU A 358 -9.78 9.93 -1.65
CA LEU A 358 -9.71 8.86 -0.65
C LEU A 358 -8.27 8.34 -0.53
N VAL A 359 -7.39 9.19 -0.03
CA VAL A 359 -6.01 8.90 0.35
C VAL A 359 -5.80 9.21 1.82
N THR A 360 -4.74 8.68 2.42
CA THR A 360 -4.42 8.93 3.82
C THR A 360 -4.29 10.43 4.14
N PRO A 361 -4.88 10.93 5.24
CA PRO A 361 -5.73 10.21 6.21
C PRO A 361 -7.23 10.19 5.85
N PHE A 362 -7.67 10.95 4.86
CA PHE A 362 -9.09 11.20 4.55
C PHE A 362 -9.88 9.96 4.13
N SER A 363 -9.25 8.99 3.47
CA SER A 363 -9.89 7.68 3.24
C SER A 363 -10.33 7.00 4.53
N GLN A 364 -9.53 7.11 5.59
CA GLN A 364 -9.85 6.51 6.89
C GLN A 364 -11.02 7.24 7.56
N TYR A 365 -11.09 8.57 7.41
CA TYR A 365 -12.18 9.39 7.95
C TYR A 365 -13.52 9.02 7.32
N VAL A 366 -13.58 9.01 5.98
CA VAL A 366 -14.80 8.62 5.24
C VAL A 366 -15.20 7.18 5.58
N LYS A 367 -14.24 6.25 5.59
CA LYS A 367 -14.45 4.86 5.98
C LYS A 367 -15.06 4.72 7.38
N ASN A 368 -14.51 5.43 8.36
CA ASN A 368 -14.95 5.38 9.75
C ASN A 368 -16.39 5.91 9.89
N VAL A 369 -16.71 7.02 9.24
CA VAL A 369 -18.07 7.56 9.25
C VAL A 369 -19.04 6.57 8.62
N ALA A 370 -18.70 5.94 7.50
CA ALA A 370 -19.57 4.95 6.87
C ALA A 370 -19.85 3.76 7.81
N LEU A 371 -18.80 3.24 8.45
CA LEU A 371 -18.93 2.14 9.40
C LEU A 371 -19.75 2.52 10.64
N MET A 372 -19.53 3.72 11.19
CA MET A 372 -20.29 4.24 12.32
C MET A 372 -21.75 4.51 11.96
N ASN A 373 -22.03 4.99 10.75
CA ASN A 373 -23.39 5.16 10.25
C ASN A 373 -24.13 3.82 10.19
N ILE A 374 -23.50 2.78 9.62
CA ILE A 374 -24.09 1.43 9.56
C ILE A 374 -24.39 0.91 10.97
N PHE A 375 -23.46 1.08 11.89
CA PHE A 375 -23.66 0.68 13.28
C PHE A 375 -24.79 1.45 13.96
N CYS A 376 -24.85 2.78 13.83
CA CYS A 376 -25.95 3.60 14.35
C CYS A 376 -27.30 3.18 13.75
N MET A 377 -27.38 3.00 12.43
CA MET A 377 -28.59 2.55 11.76
C MET A 377 -29.04 1.16 12.21
N SER A 378 -28.09 0.25 12.50
CA SER A 378 -28.41 -1.06 13.09
C SER A 378 -29.08 -0.95 14.46
N LYS A 379 -28.87 0.16 15.19
CA LYS A 379 -29.53 0.51 16.46
C LYS A 379 -30.79 1.34 16.29
N GLY A 380 -31.16 1.71 15.05
CA GLY A 380 -32.29 2.59 14.78
C GLY A 380 -31.98 4.06 15.07
N GLN A 381 -30.69 4.41 15.18
CA GLN A 381 -30.22 5.79 15.30
C GLN A 381 -29.99 6.38 13.91
N GLU A 382 -29.99 7.71 13.83
CA GLU A 382 -29.72 8.44 12.60
C GLU A 382 -28.23 8.37 12.20
N ARG A 383 -27.97 8.62 10.91
CA ARG A 383 -26.60 8.85 10.40
C ARG A 383 -25.96 10.04 11.11
N TRP A 384 -24.64 10.15 11.02
CA TRP A 384 -23.86 11.28 11.54
C TRP A 384 -23.85 11.41 13.07
N THR A 385 -24.49 10.49 13.79
CA THR A 385 -24.53 10.45 15.25
C THR A 385 -23.11 10.33 15.85
N MET A 386 -22.23 9.57 15.20
CA MET A 386 -20.86 9.33 15.66
C MET A 386 -19.85 9.72 14.57
N ILE A 387 -19.29 10.91 14.72
CA ILE A 387 -18.19 11.43 13.89
C ILE A 387 -17.04 11.80 14.83
N ASP A 388 -15.84 11.29 14.55
CA ASP A 388 -14.65 11.56 15.36
C ASP A 388 -14.07 12.96 15.12
N THR A 389 -13.23 13.43 16.05
CA THR A 389 -12.64 14.77 16.02
C THR A 389 -11.83 15.05 14.76
N ASN A 390 -11.05 14.09 14.25
CA ASN A 390 -10.22 14.35 13.07
C ASN A 390 -11.09 14.50 11.82
N THR A 391 -12.17 13.72 11.73
CA THR A 391 -13.16 13.89 10.67
C THR A 391 -13.85 15.25 10.78
N TRP A 392 -14.17 15.72 11.99
CA TRP A 392 -14.67 17.09 12.17
C TRP A 392 -13.65 18.15 11.77
N ASP A 393 -12.38 17.99 12.12
CA ASP A 393 -11.33 18.95 11.74
C ASP A 393 -11.16 19.03 10.20
N MET A 394 -11.38 17.93 9.47
CA MET A 394 -11.50 17.94 8.02
C MET A 394 -12.75 18.72 7.56
N ILE A 395 -13.92 18.41 8.10
CA ILE A 395 -15.19 19.07 7.75
C ILE A 395 -15.12 20.58 7.98
N LEU A 396 -14.51 20.99 9.09
CA LEU A 396 -14.41 22.39 9.51
C LEU A 396 -13.30 23.15 8.79
N GLY A 397 -12.53 22.52 7.90
CA GLY A 397 -11.50 23.19 7.09
C GLY A 397 -10.13 23.34 7.78
N LYS A 398 -9.96 22.84 9.01
CA LYS A 398 -8.69 22.94 9.75
C LYS A 398 -7.56 22.12 9.12
N ALA A 399 -7.90 21.03 8.42
CA ALA A 399 -6.95 20.21 7.68
C ALA A 399 -6.67 20.73 6.24
N GLY A 400 -7.39 21.77 5.80
CA GLY A 400 -7.37 22.28 4.43
C GLY A 400 -8.76 22.34 3.81
N LYS A 401 -8.83 22.90 2.61
CA LYS A 401 -10.07 23.09 1.86
C LYS A 401 -10.49 21.80 1.17
N LEU A 402 -11.74 21.41 1.35
CA LEU A 402 -12.36 20.31 0.61
C LEU A 402 -12.51 20.67 -0.89
N PRO A 403 -12.36 19.73 -1.83
CA PRO A 403 -12.57 19.99 -3.25
C PRO A 403 -13.99 20.43 -3.58
N GLY A 404 -14.98 19.79 -2.96
CA GLY A 404 -16.40 20.04 -3.15
C GLY A 404 -17.03 20.80 -1.98
N LYS A 405 -18.29 21.21 -2.17
CA LYS A 405 -19.10 21.78 -1.09
C LYS A 405 -19.60 20.67 -0.17
N LEU A 406 -19.70 20.98 1.12
CA LEU A 406 -20.40 20.16 2.08
C LEU A 406 -21.91 20.18 1.80
N ASP A 407 -22.57 19.07 2.11
CA ASP A 407 -24.03 19.00 2.10
C ASP A 407 -24.62 19.93 3.17
N PRO A 408 -25.74 20.62 2.90
CA PRO A 408 -26.42 21.46 3.89
C PRO A 408 -26.66 20.78 5.24
N GLU A 409 -26.98 19.47 5.25
CA GLU A 409 -27.23 18.73 6.49
C GLU A 409 -25.99 18.67 7.41
N ILE A 410 -24.80 18.59 6.82
CA ILE A 410 -23.53 18.55 7.56
C ILE A 410 -23.20 19.94 8.11
N VAL A 411 -23.48 20.98 7.33
CA VAL A 411 -23.29 22.37 7.77
C VAL A 411 -24.22 22.71 8.93
N GLU A 412 -25.49 22.29 8.86
CA GLU A 412 -26.46 22.46 9.93
C GLU A 412 -26.09 21.67 11.19
N LEU A 413 -25.60 20.43 11.02
CA LEU A 413 -25.09 19.61 12.12
C LEU A 413 -23.88 20.23 12.82
N ALA A 414 -22.95 20.82 12.06
CA ALA A 414 -21.81 21.54 12.63
C ALA A 414 -22.28 22.73 13.49
N LYS A 415 -23.24 23.52 12.98
CA LYS A 415 -23.80 24.67 13.69
C LYS A 415 -24.56 24.27 14.95
N SER A 416 -25.36 23.19 14.91
CA SER A 416 -26.10 22.72 16.09
C SER A 416 -25.19 22.22 17.21
N LYS A 417 -23.97 21.80 16.87
CA LYS A 417 -22.90 21.43 17.81
C LYS A 417 -22.05 22.62 18.26
N GLY A 418 -22.30 23.83 17.75
CA GLY A 418 -21.52 25.02 18.07
C GLY A 418 -20.12 25.02 17.46
N TYR A 419 -19.90 24.29 16.35
CA TYR A 419 -18.61 24.30 15.67
C TYR A 419 -18.47 25.47 14.70
N GLU A 420 -17.26 25.98 14.59
CA GLU A 420 -16.88 27.08 13.71
C GLU A 420 -16.03 26.56 12.55
N PHE A 421 -16.32 27.07 11.35
CA PHE A 421 -15.54 26.78 10.14
C PHE A 421 -14.29 27.65 10.10
N PHE A 422 -13.19 27.06 9.66
CA PHE A 422 -11.89 27.69 9.49
C PHE A 422 -11.56 27.83 8.00
N ASP A 423 -11.28 29.05 7.55
CA ASP A 423 -10.93 29.39 6.15
C ASP A 423 -9.47 29.88 5.99
N GLY A 424 -8.77 30.08 7.12
CA GLY A 424 -7.37 30.48 7.16
C GLY A 424 -6.39 29.47 6.58
N ASN A 425 -5.10 29.75 6.73
CA ASN A 425 -4.04 28.84 6.30
C ASN A 425 -3.87 27.72 7.34
N PRO A 426 -4.05 26.43 6.98
CA PRO A 426 -3.91 25.32 7.92
C PRO A 426 -2.56 25.29 8.65
N GLN A 427 -1.47 25.76 8.01
CA GLN A 427 -0.15 25.77 8.63
C GLN A 427 -0.07 26.69 9.86
N ASP A 428 -0.87 27.75 9.92
CA ASP A 428 -0.81 28.75 10.99
C ASP A 428 -1.25 28.17 12.35
N ASN A 429 -1.95 27.04 12.34
CA ASN A 429 -2.36 26.30 13.54
C ASN A 429 -1.18 25.56 14.23
N TYR A 430 0.00 25.51 13.60
CA TYR A 430 1.12 24.67 14.05
C TYR A 430 2.39 25.52 14.23
N PRO A 431 2.60 26.12 15.43
CA PRO A 431 3.77 26.92 15.71
C PRO A 431 5.05 26.08 15.72
N ASN A 432 6.18 26.75 15.54
CA ASN A 432 7.51 26.13 15.51
C ASN A 432 7.85 25.37 16.79
N VAL A 433 8.50 24.21 16.66
CA VAL A 433 8.81 23.30 17.78
C VAL A 433 10.25 22.80 17.82
N LEU A 434 11.07 23.02 16.79
CA LEU A 434 12.46 22.56 16.76
C LEU A 434 13.29 23.04 17.97
N PRO A 435 13.18 24.31 18.45
CA PRO A 435 13.95 24.74 19.62
C PRO A 435 13.71 23.90 20.87
N LYS A 436 12.48 23.39 21.05
CA LYS A 436 12.14 22.48 22.14
C LYS A 436 12.91 21.17 22.01
N TYR A 437 12.89 20.55 20.82
CA TYR A 437 13.56 19.28 20.58
C TYR A 437 15.08 19.39 20.68
N ILE A 438 15.67 20.50 20.21
CA ILE A 438 17.11 20.77 20.36
C ILE A 438 17.51 20.80 21.84
N LYS A 439 16.81 21.63 22.64
CA LYS A 439 17.08 21.74 24.08
C LYS A 439 16.93 20.39 24.79
N GLU A 440 15.90 19.62 24.44
CA GLU A 440 15.68 18.31 25.03
C GLU A 440 16.79 17.30 24.66
N MET A 441 17.29 17.32 23.42
CA MET A 441 18.44 16.49 23.04
C MET A 441 19.70 16.86 23.82
N GLU A 442 19.95 18.15 24.05
CA GLU A 442 21.06 18.63 24.87
C GLU A 442 20.95 18.14 26.31
N GLU A 443 19.77 18.24 26.93
CA GLU A 443 19.49 17.76 28.29
C GLU A 443 19.65 16.23 28.42
N LEU A 444 19.29 15.47 27.38
CA LEU A 444 19.42 14.02 27.34
C LEU A 444 20.81 13.53 26.88
N GLY A 445 21.69 14.43 26.47
CA GLY A 445 23.00 14.09 25.91
C GLY A 445 22.91 13.33 24.57
N TRP A 446 21.87 13.58 23.78
CA TRP A 446 21.68 12.97 22.46
C TRP A 446 22.32 13.83 21.37
N ASP A 447 23.15 13.20 20.54
CA ASP A 447 23.73 13.84 19.35
C ASP A 447 22.65 14.13 18.30
N ARG A 448 22.76 15.28 17.63
CA ARG A 448 21.81 15.72 16.57
C ARG A 448 21.93 14.89 15.29
N GLY A 449 22.95 14.05 15.17
CA GLY A 449 23.24 13.24 14.00
C GLY A 449 23.92 14.03 12.90
N GLN A 450 24.43 13.28 11.91
CA GLN A 450 24.97 13.88 10.69
C GLN A 450 23.88 14.69 9.99
N ASP A 451 24.18 15.95 9.64
CA ASP A 451 23.24 16.84 8.94
C ASP A 451 21.91 17.07 9.71
N ASP A 452 21.92 16.96 11.04
CA ASP A 452 20.73 17.06 11.92
C ASP A 452 19.68 15.95 11.75
N GLU A 453 20.09 14.80 11.21
CA GLU A 453 19.16 13.72 10.90
C GLU A 453 18.52 13.05 12.13
N GLU A 454 19.18 13.02 13.29
CA GLU A 454 18.56 12.52 14.53
C GLU A 454 17.60 13.54 15.12
N LEU A 455 17.93 14.83 15.05
CA LEU A 455 17.02 15.92 15.44
C LEU A 455 15.74 15.87 14.59
N PHE A 456 15.89 15.68 13.29
CA PHE A 456 14.76 15.50 12.38
C PHE A 456 13.89 14.31 12.79
N GLU A 457 14.46 13.12 12.98
CA GLU A 457 13.69 11.92 13.35
C GLU A 457 13.01 12.07 14.71
N PHE A 458 13.67 12.71 15.68
CA PHE A 458 13.07 12.99 16.97
C PHE A 458 11.91 13.97 16.85
N ALA A 459 12.11 15.09 16.14
CA ALA A 459 11.09 16.10 15.93
C ALA A 459 9.95 15.62 15.01
N MET A 460 10.20 14.63 14.14
CA MET A 460 9.25 14.01 13.19
C MET A 460 8.57 12.76 13.74
N HIS A 461 9.14 12.04 14.68
CA HIS A 461 8.57 10.80 15.20
C HIS A 461 8.77 10.62 16.71
N ASP A 462 8.66 11.72 17.49
CA ASP A 462 8.86 11.83 18.95
C ASP A 462 8.67 10.52 19.73
N LYS A 463 7.45 9.98 19.78
CA LYS A 463 7.16 8.74 20.51
C LYS A 463 7.97 7.56 19.98
N GLN A 464 7.93 7.29 18.68
CA GLN A 464 8.62 6.17 18.06
C GLN A 464 10.14 6.30 18.20
N TYR A 465 10.68 7.52 18.11
CA TYR A 465 12.09 7.81 18.27
C TYR A 465 12.55 7.52 19.71
N ARG A 466 11.78 7.91 20.72
CA ARG A 466 12.08 7.54 22.13
C ARG A 466 12.06 6.04 22.36
N GLU A 467 11.06 5.34 21.81
CA GLU A 467 10.95 3.89 21.91
C GLU A 467 12.10 3.17 21.18
N PHE A 468 12.61 3.77 20.10
CA PHE A 468 13.84 3.34 19.43
C PHE A 468 15.06 3.52 20.35
N LYS A 469 15.26 4.72 20.90
CA LYS A 469 16.40 5.04 21.79
C LYS A 469 16.41 4.21 23.08
N SER A 470 15.23 3.87 23.62
CA SER A 470 15.10 3.02 24.81
C SER A 470 15.26 1.51 24.52
N GLY A 471 15.24 1.11 23.25
CA GLY A 471 15.22 -0.29 22.81
C GLY A 471 13.86 -1.00 22.98
N GLU A 472 12.82 -0.30 23.45
CA GLU A 472 11.47 -0.85 23.59
C GLU A 472 10.87 -1.25 22.24
N ALA A 473 11.11 -0.45 21.19
CA ALA A 473 10.66 -0.78 19.84
C ALA A 473 11.22 -2.12 19.36
N LYS A 474 12.53 -2.35 19.54
CA LYS A 474 13.17 -3.62 19.16
C LYS A 474 12.62 -4.81 19.95
N LYS A 475 12.42 -4.64 21.27
CA LYS A 475 11.82 -5.67 22.13
C LYS A 475 10.40 -6.04 21.66
N ARG A 476 9.57 -5.04 21.39
CA ARG A 476 8.20 -5.23 20.91
C ARG A 476 8.16 -5.90 19.54
N PHE A 477 9.01 -5.47 18.61
CA PHE A 477 9.12 -6.10 17.29
C PHE A 477 9.53 -7.57 17.40
N ASN A 478 10.57 -7.90 18.17
CA ASN A 478 11.02 -9.28 18.34
C ASN A 478 9.94 -10.17 18.96
N LYS A 479 9.16 -9.64 19.91
CA LYS A 479 8.01 -10.35 20.48
C LYS A 479 6.93 -10.63 19.43
N GLU A 480 6.50 -9.60 18.69
CA GLU A 480 5.49 -9.73 17.63
C GLU A 480 5.94 -10.74 16.55
N LEU A 481 7.21 -10.67 16.14
CA LEU A 481 7.79 -11.59 15.17
C LEU A 481 7.81 -13.04 15.68
N ALA A 482 8.20 -13.26 16.93
CA ALA A 482 8.20 -14.59 17.53
C ALA A 482 6.77 -15.17 17.59
N GLU A 483 5.78 -14.36 17.94
CA GLU A 483 4.36 -14.76 17.95
C GLU A 483 3.87 -15.14 16.54
N LYS A 484 4.21 -14.35 15.51
CA LYS A 484 3.87 -14.64 14.12
C LYS A 484 4.56 -15.90 13.59
N LYS A 485 5.86 -16.09 13.88
CA LYS A 485 6.61 -17.30 13.52
C LYS A 485 6.01 -18.52 14.19
N ALA A 486 5.65 -18.44 15.47
CA ALA A 486 5.00 -19.52 16.19
C ALA A 486 3.60 -19.84 15.64
N ALA A 487 2.82 -18.82 15.26
CA ALA A 487 1.51 -19.00 14.65
C ALA A 487 1.59 -19.66 13.27
N ALA A 488 2.62 -19.32 12.48
CA ALA A 488 2.86 -19.92 11.17
C ALA A 488 3.45 -21.35 11.24
N ALA A 489 4.20 -21.66 12.29
CA ALA A 489 4.76 -22.98 12.54
C ALA A 489 3.74 -23.98 13.13
N LYS A 490 2.63 -23.49 13.68
CA LYS A 490 1.52 -24.37 14.07
C LYS A 490 0.89 -24.93 12.80
N PRO A 491 0.85 -26.25 12.60
CA PRO A 491 0.04 -26.82 11.53
C PRO A 491 -1.39 -26.32 11.73
N ALA A 492 -2.06 -25.96 10.64
CA ALA A 492 -3.48 -25.61 10.67
C ALA A 492 -4.18 -26.69 11.50
N ALA A 493 -4.80 -26.29 12.61
CA ALA A 493 -5.51 -27.20 13.49
C ALA A 493 -6.78 -27.69 12.78
N GLY A 494 -6.60 -28.53 11.77
CA GLY A 494 -7.62 -29.46 11.28
C GLY A 494 -7.70 -30.58 12.31
N ALA A 495 -8.89 -30.74 12.88
CA ALA A 495 -9.27 -31.75 13.87
C ALA A 495 -8.37 -32.99 13.92
N LYS A 496 -7.69 -33.21 15.06
CA LYS A 496 -7.35 -34.57 15.51
C LYS A 496 -8.67 -35.31 15.77
N LYS A 497 -9.29 -35.87 14.73
CA LYS A 497 -10.20 -36.99 14.91
C LYS A 497 -9.35 -38.25 14.98
N GLN A 498 -9.61 -39.08 16.00
CA GLN A 498 -8.91 -40.33 16.22
C GLN A 498 -8.96 -41.19 14.95
N ARG A 499 -7.78 -41.58 14.46
CA ARG A 499 -7.59 -42.59 13.42
C ARG A 499 -8.31 -43.88 13.84
N SER A 500 -9.15 -44.45 12.98
CA SER A 500 -9.69 -45.79 13.20
C SER A 500 -8.57 -46.82 13.06
N ALA A 501 -8.61 -47.92 13.80
CA ALA A 501 -7.59 -48.97 13.73
C ALA A 501 -7.51 -49.66 12.35
N SER A 502 -8.50 -49.44 11.47
CA SER A 502 -8.62 -50.02 10.14
C SER A 502 -8.08 -49.16 8.99
N ALA A 503 -7.59 -47.94 9.25
CA ALA A 503 -7.10 -47.05 8.19
C ALA A 503 -5.72 -47.44 7.66
N GLU A 504 -5.63 -47.70 6.35
CA GLU A 504 -4.42 -48.06 5.61
C GLU A 504 -3.72 -46.81 5.05
N ALA A 505 -2.38 -46.81 4.99
CA ALA A 505 -1.60 -45.70 4.46
C ALA A 505 -1.39 -45.83 2.95
N VAL A 506 -1.71 -44.79 2.19
CA VAL A 506 -1.15 -44.59 0.85
C VAL A 506 0.18 -43.87 1.00
N VAL A 507 1.25 -44.52 0.55
CA VAL A 507 2.62 -44.03 0.69
C VAL A 507 3.18 -43.47 -0.61
N ALA A 508 4.13 -42.55 -0.50
CA ALA A 508 4.82 -41.97 -1.63
C ALA A 508 5.70 -43.00 -2.36
N PRO A 509 5.46 -43.28 -3.66
CA PRO A 509 6.29 -44.21 -4.41
C PRO A 509 7.70 -43.65 -4.71
N PHE A 510 7.85 -42.32 -4.70
CA PHE A 510 9.08 -41.59 -4.99
C PHE A 510 9.23 -40.38 -4.07
N GLN A 511 10.44 -39.80 -4.03
CA GLN A 511 10.67 -38.52 -3.38
C GLN A 511 10.36 -37.34 -4.31
N GLY A 512 9.82 -36.25 -3.78
CA GLY A 512 9.50 -35.06 -4.56
C GLY A 512 8.48 -34.15 -3.89
N SER A 513 7.97 -33.18 -4.66
CA SER A 513 6.93 -32.24 -4.18
C SER A 513 5.54 -32.79 -4.47
N LEU A 514 4.69 -32.93 -3.44
CA LEU A 514 3.34 -33.46 -3.55
C LEU A 514 2.37 -32.43 -4.17
N LEU A 515 1.57 -32.87 -5.12
CA LEU A 515 0.59 -32.09 -5.85
C LEU A 515 -0.78 -32.78 -5.76
N TRP A 516 -1.65 -32.27 -4.91
CA TRP A 516 -3.07 -32.66 -4.87
C TRP A 516 -3.81 -32.12 -6.10
N GLU A 517 -4.99 -32.68 -6.37
CA GLU A 517 -5.79 -32.41 -7.54
C GLU A 517 -5.80 -30.91 -7.93
N GLN A 518 -5.37 -30.68 -9.17
CA GLN A 518 -5.35 -29.38 -9.80
C GLN A 518 -6.62 -29.28 -10.64
N SER A 519 -7.70 -28.75 -10.08
CA SER A 519 -8.74 -28.23 -10.97
C SER A 519 -8.17 -26.96 -11.64
N ALA A 520 -8.61 -26.65 -12.86
CA ALA A 520 -8.12 -25.50 -13.63
C ALA A 520 -8.22 -24.13 -12.92
N ARG A 521 -8.80 -24.05 -11.72
CA ARG A 521 -8.98 -22.82 -10.93
C ARG A 521 -8.64 -22.94 -9.44
N THR A 522 -8.33 -24.11 -8.92
CA THR A 522 -7.99 -24.29 -7.50
C THR A 522 -7.18 -25.56 -7.26
N VAL A 523 -6.19 -25.43 -6.38
CA VAL A 523 -5.58 -26.57 -5.69
C VAL A 523 -6.56 -27.06 -4.63
N ILE A 524 -6.98 -28.32 -4.71
CA ILE A 524 -7.89 -28.90 -3.72
C ILE A 524 -7.15 -30.03 -3.01
N VAL A 525 -6.65 -29.76 -1.80
CA VAL A 525 -6.31 -30.84 -0.87
C VAL A 525 -7.62 -31.47 -0.43
N PRO A 526 -7.85 -32.77 -0.66
CA PRO A 526 -9.14 -33.37 -0.39
C PRO A 526 -9.41 -33.40 1.12
N ALA A 527 -10.66 -33.13 1.51
CA ALA A 527 -11.06 -33.24 2.90
C ALA A 527 -11.27 -34.72 3.30
N PRO A 528 -11.06 -35.09 4.58
CA PRO A 528 -11.53 -36.36 5.11
C PRO A 528 -13.02 -36.59 4.78
N GLY A 529 -13.36 -37.82 4.39
CA GLY A 529 -14.69 -38.19 3.90
C GLY A 529 -14.84 -38.18 2.37
N LYS A 530 -13.83 -37.75 1.61
CA LYS A 530 -13.86 -37.82 0.15
C LYS A 530 -13.71 -39.27 -0.33
N GLU A 531 -14.66 -39.71 -1.16
CA GLU A 531 -14.68 -41.04 -1.77
C GLU A 531 -13.88 -41.08 -3.09
N TYR A 532 -13.20 -42.20 -3.34
CA TYR A 532 -12.48 -42.53 -4.56
C TYR A 532 -12.84 -43.96 -4.99
N LYS A 533 -12.94 -44.19 -6.30
CA LYS A 533 -13.00 -45.54 -6.87
C LYS A 533 -11.59 -46.05 -7.17
N LYS A 534 -11.44 -47.38 -7.22
CA LYS A 534 -10.19 -48.00 -7.62
C LYS A 534 -9.67 -47.43 -8.94
N GLY A 535 -8.44 -46.91 -8.92
CA GLY A 535 -7.76 -46.33 -10.08
C GLY A 535 -7.96 -44.82 -10.23
N ASP A 536 -8.85 -44.19 -9.45
CA ASP A 536 -9.03 -42.74 -9.48
C ASP A 536 -7.72 -42.02 -9.11
N PHE A 537 -7.45 -40.90 -9.77
CA PHE A 537 -6.34 -40.02 -9.46
C PHE A 537 -6.53 -39.40 -8.06
N MET A 538 -5.54 -39.55 -7.17
CA MET A 538 -5.58 -38.90 -5.85
C MET A 538 -4.65 -37.68 -5.81
N CYS A 539 -3.39 -37.86 -6.21
CA CYS A 539 -2.38 -36.81 -6.26
C CYS A 539 -1.25 -37.18 -7.21
N ALA A 540 -0.32 -36.25 -7.44
CA ALA A 540 0.92 -36.49 -8.15
C ALA A 540 2.12 -36.07 -7.31
N ILE A 541 3.30 -36.62 -7.59
CA ILE A 541 4.56 -36.23 -7.00
C ILE A 541 5.44 -35.70 -8.13
N LEU A 542 5.83 -34.44 -8.04
CA LEU A 542 6.86 -33.88 -8.91
C LEU A 542 8.22 -34.32 -8.39
N ALA A 543 8.72 -35.42 -8.95
CA ALA A 543 10.05 -35.93 -8.71
C ALA A 543 11.07 -35.33 -9.71
N ASN A 544 12.36 -35.52 -9.45
CA ASN A 544 13.42 -35.00 -10.32
C ASN A 544 13.37 -35.55 -11.76
N HIS A 545 12.79 -36.74 -11.95
CA HIS A 545 12.68 -37.40 -13.25
C HIS A 545 11.33 -37.20 -13.94
N GLY A 546 10.40 -36.45 -13.33
CA GLY A 546 9.07 -36.20 -13.89
C GLY A 546 7.96 -36.27 -12.84
N MET A 547 6.73 -36.22 -13.33
CA MET A 547 5.54 -36.27 -12.49
C MET A 547 5.02 -37.70 -12.37
N GLU A 548 4.90 -38.18 -11.14
CA GLU A 548 4.47 -39.54 -10.81
C GLU A 548 3.08 -39.52 -10.20
N VAL A 549 2.14 -40.29 -10.73
CA VAL A 549 0.74 -40.29 -10.29
C VAL A 549 0.54 -41.31 -9.16
N VAL A 550 -0.20 -40.88 -8.13
CA VAL A 550 -0.69 -41.73 -7.05
C VAL A 550 -2.20 -41.90 -7.21
N SER A 551 -2.63 -43.13 -7.46
CA SER A 551 -4.04 -43.50 -7.65
C SER A 551 -4.59 -44.33 -6.48
N ALA A 552 -5.91 -44.31 -6.33
CA ALA A 552 -6.60 -45.07 -5.30
C ALA A 552 -6.45 -46.60 -5.55
N PRO A 553 -5.99 -47.38 -4.56
CA PRO A 553 -5.71 -48.81 -4.74
C PRO A 553 -6.98 -49.69 -4.80
N TYR A 554 -8.08 -49.21 -4.24
CA TYR A 554 -9.41 -49.83 -4.19
C TYR A 554 -10.46 -48.73 -3.93
N ASP A 555 -11.75 -49.08 -3.99
CA ASP A 555 -12.82 -48.16 -3.62
C ASP A 555 -12.68 -47.77 -2.15
N CYS A 556 -12.47 -46.50 -1.85
CA CYS A 556 -12.06 -46.04 -0.53
C CYS A 556 -12.53 -44.63 -0.19
N VAL A 557 -12.44 -44.29 1.09
CA VAL A 557 -12.72 -42.97 1.65
C VAL A 557 -11.49 -42.44 2.36
N ILE A 558 -11.17 -41.15 2.19
CA ILE A 558 -10.07 -40.51 2.93
C ILE A 558 -10.42 -40.41 4.42
N ALA A 559 -9.62 -41.05 5.27
CA ALA A 559 -9.71 -40.93 6.72
C ALA A 559 -8.92 -39.71 7.24
N GLU A 560 -7.72 -39.47 6.70
CA GLU A 560 -6.84 -38.37 7.13
C GLU A 560 -5.84 -38.01 6.02
N VAL A 561 -5.64 -36.71 5.76
CA VAL A 561 -4.56 -36.24 4.88
C VAL A 561 -3.33 -35.90 5.73
N VAL A 562 -2.20 -36.55 5.44
CA VAL A 562 -0.96 -36.42 6.22
C VAL A 562 -0.08 -35.27 5.69
N LYS A 563 -0.09 -35.06 4.38
CA LYS A 563 0.77 -34.07 3.69
C LYS A 563 -0.08 -33.15 2.81
N GLY A 564 0.07 -31.84 2.99
CA GLY A 564 -0.65 -30.82 2.20
C GLY A 564 -0.02 -30.56 0.83
N GLN A 565 -0.61 -29.63 0.06
CA GLN A 565 -0.08 -29.19 -1.22
C GLN A 565 1.37 -28.69 -1.10
N GLY A 566 2.22 -29.10 -2.04
CA GLY A 566 3.60 -28.63 -2.15
C GLY A 566 4.52 -29.19 -1.06
N ALA A 567 4.01 -30.05 -0.18
CA ALA A 567 4.83 -30.70 0.83
C ALA A 567 5.87 -31.60 0.16
N TRP A 568 7.11 -31.52 0.64
CA TRP A 568 8.14 -32.46 0.26
C TRP A 568 7.89 -33.83 0.92
N VAL A 569 7.95 -34.89 0.13
CA VAL A 569 7.82 -36.29 0.59
C VAL A 569 9.03 -37.10 0.18
N ASN A 570 9.44 -38.05 1.03
CA ASN A 570 10.40 -39.09 0.69
C ASN A 570 9.67 -40.38 0.28
N LYS A 571 10.34 -41.25 -0.47
CA LYS A 571 9.79 -42.58 -0.80
C LYS A 571 9.44 -43.35 0.48
N GLY A 572 8.20 -43.82 0.58
CA GLY A 572 7.66 -44.53 1.74
C GLY A 572 6.95 -43.64 2.76
N ASP A 573 7.01 -42.31 2.64
CA ASP A 573 6.25 -41.41 3.51
C ASP A 573 4.75 -41.59 3.30
N ALA A 574 3.97 -41.63 4.37
CA ALA A 574 2.52 -41.62 4.28
C ALA A 574 2.01 -40.27 3.74
N ILE A 575 1.20 -40.33 2.68
CA ILE A 575 0.58 -39.16 2.03
C ILE A 575 -0.82 -38.92 2.61
N VAL A 576 -1.61 -39.99 2.68
CA VAL A 576 -3.01 -40.00 3.10
C VAL A 576 -3.36 -41.36 3.68
N TYR A 577 -4.22 -41.39 4.68
CA TYR A 577 -4.84 -42.60 5.20
C TYR A 577 -6.23 -42.79 4.59
N ILE A 578 -6.52 -44.01 4.16
CA ILE A 578 -7.77 -44.39 3.51
C ILE A 578 -8.42 -45.58 4.23
N GLU A 579 -9.74 -45.66 4.12
CA GLU A 579 -10.57 -46.76 4.63
C GLU A 579 -11.42 -47.31 3.47
N LYS A 580 -11.79 -48.59 3.54
CA LYS A 580 -12.67 -49.24 2.55
C LYS A 580 -14.11 -48.77 2.69
#